data_AF-A0A1C6XJH1-F1
#
_entry.id   AF-A0A1C6XJH1-F1
#
_cell.length_a   1.000
_cell.length_b   1.000
_cell.length_c   1.000
_cell.angle_alpha   90.00
_cell.angle_beta   90.00
_cell.angle_gamma   90.00
#
_symmetry.space_group_name_H-M   'P 1'
#
loop_
_entity.id
_entity.type
_entity.pdbx_description
1 polymer ?
#
loop_
_entity_poly.entity_id
_entity_poly.type
_entity_poly.pdbx_seq_one_letter_code
_entity_poly.pdbx_strand_id
1 'polypeptide(L)'
;MKAESNDPFYEAEREVHISVKKLQHMYSNWNSLPDKNSILAKEKYYLMKDEIKYLNKDVDDLENSIDVVKKNTHKFNISNEEIENRTKSLKNIRAILNDVASDLTNTVLSPNNYMMDDYNNMAINKQNDDLEELAESAERLHNAAITINTELKDQQRLLDELESEMDNSNEKMNFVTKKISDYLQTNNPKILSLILYLTGISIFLLFVLVVS
;
A
#
# COMPACT_ATOMS: atom_id res chain seq x y z
N MET A 1 0.02 -28.97 14.59
CA MET A 1 -1.05 -28.04 14.15
C MET A 1 -0.38 -26.88 13.43
N LYS A 2 -0.26 -26.97 12.10
CA LYS A 2 0.33 -25.91 11.26
C LYS A 2 -0.05 -26.18 9.79
N ALA A 3 -1.32 -25.97 9.44
CA ALA A 3 -1.81 -26.08 8.06
C ALA A 3 -2.99 -25.13 7.73
N GLU A 4 -3.49 -24.33 8.67
CA GLU A 4 -4.62 -23.41 8.40
C GLU A 4 -4.20 -22.10 7.72
N SER A 5 -2.91 -21.77 7.67
CA SER A 5 -2.44 -20.44 7.24
C SER A 5 -2.36 -20.22 5.72
N ASN A 6 -2.53 -21.25 4.88
CA ASN A 6 -2.21 -21.18 3.43
C ASN A 6 -3.25 -21.86 2.51
N ASP A 7 -4.43 -22.24 2.99
CA ASP A 7 -5.45 -22.83 2.11
C ASP A 7 -6.17 -21.72 1.32
N PRO A 8 -6.09 -21.72 -0.03
CA PRO A 8 -6.77 -20.73 -0.86
C PRO A 8 -8.29 -20.69 -0.66
N PHE A 9 -8.90 -21.80 -0.23
CA PHE A 9 -10.33 -21.86 0.06
C PHE A 9 -10.73 -20.85 1.15
N TYR A 10 -9.99 -20.81 2.26
CA TYR A 10 -10.31 -19.94 3.38
C TYR A 10 -10.07 -18.46 3.07
N GLU A 11 -9.13 -18.16 2.17
CA GLU A 11 -8.93 -16.79 1.72
C GLU A 11 -10.09 -16.32 0.84
N ALA A 12 -10.50 -17.14 -0.13
CA ALA A 12 -11.67 -16.85 -0.95
C ALA A 12 -12.96 -16.79 -0.12
N GLU A 13 -13.15 -17.68 0.86
CA GLU A 13 -14.26 -17.62 1.81
C GLU A 13 -14.26 -16.31 2.62
N ARG A 14 -13.09 -15.85 3.05
CA ARG A 14 -12.94 -14.58 3.78
C ARG A 14 -13.37 -13.40 2.90
N GLU A 15 -12.94 -13.37 1.64
CA GLU A 15 -13.35 -12.34 0.68
C GLU A 15 -14.88 -12.33 0.48
N VAL A 16 -15.48 -13.50 0.28
CA VAL A 16 -16.95 -13.63 0.20
C VAL A 16 -17.62 -13.11 1.47
N HIS A 17 -17.10 -13.45 2.66
CA HIS A 17 -17.63 -12.93 3.92
C HIS A 17 -17.55 -11.40 4.05
N ILE A 18 -16.47 -10.79 3.57
CA ILE A 18 -16.33 -9.32 3.54
C ILE A 18 -17.40 -8.72 2.62
N SER A 19 -17.56 -9.26 1.42
CA SER A 19 -18.56 -8.81 0.45
C SER A 19 -20.00 -9.00 0.96
N VAL A 20 -20.29 -10.11 1.66
CA VAL A 20 -21.59 -10.34 2.32
C VAL A 20 -21.84 -9.29 3.40
N LYS A 21 -20.86 -8.94 4.23
CA LYS A 21 -21.00 -7.87 5.24
C LYS A 21 -21.26 -6.51 4.59
N LYS A 22 -20.57 -6.21 3.49
CA LYS A 22 -20.81 -5.00 2.68
C LYS A 22 -22.24 -4.98 2.15
N LEU A 23 -22.73 -6.08 1.58
CA LEU A 23 -24.11 -6.22 1.11
C LEU A 23 -25.12 -5.98 2.25
N GLN A 24 -24.90 -6.58 3.43
CA GLN A 24 -25.76 -6.37 4.60
C GLN A 24 -25.79 -4.89 5.03
N HIS A 25 -24.66 -4.20 4.99
CA HIS A 25 -24.61 -2.77 5.26
C HIS A 25 -25.38 -1.95 4.21
N MET A 26 -25.19 -2.25 2.92
CA MET A 26 -25.95 -1.63 1.83
C MET A 26 -27.45 -1.83 2.01
N TYR A 27 -27.86 -3.04 2.36
CA TYR A 27 -29.25 -3.41 2.61
C TYR A 27 -29.83 -2.71 3.83
N SER A 28 -29.10 -2.62 4.95
CA SER A 28 -29.52 -1.85 6.12
C SER A 28 -29.72 -0.36 5.79
N ASN A 29 -28.78 0.21 5.03
CA ASN A 29 -28.83 1.60 4.61
C ASN A 29 -30.00 1.85 3.66
N TRP A 30 -30.23 0.95 2.69
CA TRP A 30 -31.40 0.99 1.84
C TRP A 30 -32.70 0.87 2.66
N ASN A 31 -32.73 -0.01 3.67
CA ASN A 31 -33.87 -0.19 4.57
C ASN A 31 -34.24 1.08 5.34
N SER A 32 -33.25 1.88 5.73
CA SER A 32 -33.45 3.17 6.41
C SER A 32 -34.02 4.28 5.52
N LEU A 33 -34.06 4.10 4.19
CA LEU A 33 -34.56 5.14 3.29
C LEU A 33 -36.08 5.36 3.47
N PRO A 34 -36.54 6.62 3.63
CA PRO A 34 -37.93 6.94 3.85
C PRO A 34 -38.81 6.72 2.60
N ASP A 35 -38.24 6.94 1.41
CA ASP A 35 -38.93 6.72 0.13
C ASP A 35 -38.21 5.67 -0.72
N LYS A 36 -38.82 4.47 -0.79
CA LYS A 36 -38.35 3.33 -1.58
C LYS A 36 -38.55 3.52 -3.08
N ASN A 37 -39.38 4.49 -3.50
CA ASN A 37 -39.62 4.79 -4.90
C ASN A 37 -38.68 5.88 -5.46
N SER A 38 -37.88 6.50 -4.60
CA SER A 38 -36.90 7.49 -5.00
C SER A 38 -35.86 6.91 -5.95
N ILE A 39 -35.29 7.77 -6.81
CA ILE A 39 -34.22 7.39 -7.74
C ILE A 39 -33.03 6.76 -6.98
N LEU A 40 -32.67 7.34 -5.83
CA LEU A 40 -31.61 6.83 -4.97
C LEU A 40 -31.90 5.42 -4.41
N ALA A 41 -33.13 5.16 -3.99
CA ALA A 41 -33.52 3.83 -3.50
C ALA A 41 -33.47 2.79 -4.63
N LYS A 42 -33.83 3.18 -5.85
CA LYS A 42 -33.74 2.32 -7.04
C LYS A 42 -32.29 2.05 -7.44
N GLU A 43 -31.44 3.07 -7.45
CA GLU A 43 -30.01 2.91 -7.71
C GLU A 43 -29.36 1.93 -6.73
N LYS A 44 -29.60 2.13 -5.43
CA LYS A 44 -29.13 1.20 -4.41
C LYS A 44 -29.68 -0.22 -4.59
N TYR A 45 -30.94 -0.37 -5.00
CA TYR A 45 -31.53 -1.68 -5.29
C TYR A 45 -30.75 -2.43 -6.38
N TYR A 46 -30.43 -1.77 -7.49
CA TYR A 46 -29.69 -2.41 -8.58
C TYR A 46 -28.25 -2.75 -8.19
N LEU A 47 -27.57 -1.85 -7.48
CA LEU A 47 -26.23 -2.13 -6.95
C LEU A 47 -26.23 -3.38 -6.05
N MET A 48 -27.23 -3.52 -5.18
CA MET A 48 -27.37 -4.73 -4.35
C MET A 48 -27.71 -5.96 -5.19
N LYS A 49 -28.54 -5.83 -6.22
CA LYS A 49 -28.89 -6.93 -7.12
C LYS A 49 -27.67 -7.47 -7.86
N ASP A 50 -26.80 -6.59 -8.35
CA ASP A 50 -25.54 -6.97 -9.00
C ASP A 50 -24.56 -7.56 -7.99
N GLU A 51 -24.41 -6.98 -6.80
CA GLU A 51 -23.57 -7.53 -5.74
C GLU A 51 -24.01 -8.96 -5.36
N ILE A 52 -25.33 -9.21 -5.22
CA ILE A 52 -25.88 -10.55 -4.97
C ILE A 52 -25.57 -11.50 -6.14
N LYS A 53 -25.66 -11.03 -7.39
CA LYS A 53 -25.34 -11.84 -8.57
C LYS A 53 -23.87 -12.28 -8.57
N TYR A 54 -22.93 -11.37 -8.32
CA TYR A 54 -21.51 -11.70 -8.25
C TYR A 54 -21.19 -12.61 -7.05
N LEU A 55 -21.74 -12.30 -5.88
CA LEU A 55 -21.56 -13.14 -4.68
C LEU A 55 -22.09 -14.57 -4.88
N ASN A 56 -23.22 -14.75 -5.57
CA ASN A 56 -23.72 -16.09 -5.89
C ASN A 56 -22.73 -16.86 -6.76
N LYS A 57 -22.11 -16.21 -7.74
CA LYS A 57 -21.10 -16.84 -8.59
C LYS A 57 -19.87 -17.25 -7.77
N ASP A 58 -19.38 -16.39 -6.89
CA ASP A 58 -18.23 -16.69 -6.04
C ASP A 58 -18.53 -17.88 -5.09
N VAL A 59 -19.73 -17.92 -4.53
CA VAL A 59 -20.21 -19.04 -3.71
C VAL A 59 -20.32 -20.33 -4.54
N ASP A 60 -20.83 -20.26 -5.77
CA ASP A 60 -20.91 -21.41 -6.67
C ASP A 60 -19.51 -21.96 -6.99
N ASP A 61 -18.51 -21.09 -7.21
CA ASP A 61 -17.12 -21.49 -7.44
C ASP A 61 -16.51 -22.20 -6.21
N LEU A 62 -16.82 -21.73 -5.00
CA LEU A 62 -16.40 -22.38 -3.76
C LEU A 62 -17.11 -23.74 -3.54
N GLU A 63 -18.40 -23.84 -3.84
CA GLU A 63 -19.15 -25.10 -3.80
C GLU A 63 -18.58 -26.12 -4.79
N ASN A 64 -18.28 -25.68 -6.02
CA ASN A 64 -17.63 -26.51 -7.04
C ASN A 64 -16.26 -27.01 -6.56
N SER A 65 -15.48 -26.17 -5.90
CA SER A 65 -14.19 -26.56 -5.29
C SER A 65 -14.36 -27.66 -4.25
N ILE A 66 -15.36 -27.55 -3.37
CA ILE A 66 -15.69 -28.58 -2.39
C ILE A 66 -16.08 -29.90 -3.08
N ASP A 67 -16.85 -29.84 -4.16
CA ASP A 67 -17.26 -31.03 -4.90
C ASP A 67 -16.10 -31.72 -5.60
N VAL A 68 -15.13 -30.96 -6.11
CA VAL A 68 -13.87 -31.49 -6.66
C VAL A 68 -13.07 -32.22 -5.57
N VAL A 69 -13.00 -31.65 -4.36
CA VAL A 69 -12.32 -32.26 -3.21
C VAL A 69 -13.03 -33.56 -2.79
N LYS A 70 -14.37 -33.56 -2.68
CA LYS A 70 -15.18 -34.75 -2.35
C LYS A 70 -14.97 -35.90 -3.34
N LYS A 71 -14.83 -35.59 -4.63
CA LYS A 71 -14.60 -36.60 -5.68
C LYS A 71 -13.18 -37.17 -5.67
N ASN A 72 -12.21 -36.42 -5.14
CA ASN A 72 -10.78 -36.77 -5.20
C ASN A 72 -10.13 -36.71 -3.81
N THR A 73 -10.79 -37.28 -2.79
CA THR A 73 -10.35 -37.22 -1.38
C THR A 73 -8.89 -37.67 -1.18
N HIS A 74 -8.47 -38.72 -1.89
CA HIS A 74 -7.11 -39.26 -1.85
C HIS A 74 -6.01 -38.29 -2.32
N LYS A 75 -6.35 -37.29 -3.15
CA LYS A 75 -5.40 -36.30 -3.68
C LYS A 75 -5.22 -35.10 -2.75
N PHE A 76 -6.29 -34.70 -2.06
CA PHE A 76 -6.32 -33.45 -1.31
C PHE A 76 -6.08 -33.62 0.19
N ASN A 77 -6.23 -34.83 0.74
CA ASN A 77 -5.94 -35.12 2.15
C ASN A 77 -6.69 -34.20 3.14
N ILE A 78 -7.93 -33.82 2.79
CA ILE A 78 -8.85 -33.00 3.58
C ILE A 78 -9.80 -33.96 4.33
N SER A 79 -10.07 -33.69 5.61
CA SER A 79 -10.96 -34.53 6.42
C SER A 79 -12.44 -34.33 6.04
N ASN A 80 -13.28 -35.33 6.31
CA ASN A 80 -14.72 -35.21 6.09
C ASN A 80 -15.35 -34.12 6.98
N GLU A 81 -14.84 -33.95 8.21
CA GLU A 81 -15.25 -32.88 9.12
C GLU A 81 -14.96 -31.50 8.52
N GLU A 82 -13.80 -31.34 7.91
CA GLU A 82 -13.40 -30.09 7.26
C GLU A 82 -14.28 -29.78 6.04
N ILE A 83 -14.58 -30.78 5.22
CA ILE A 83 -15.53 -30.65 4.10
C ILE A 83 -16.93 -30.25 4.58
N GLU A 84 -17.38 -30.81 5.72
CA GLU A 84 -18.66 -30.48 6.33
C GLU A 84 -18.69 -29.03 6.83
N ASN A 85 -17.63 -28.57 7.49
CA ASN A 85 -17.48 -27.18 7.95
C ASN A 85 -17.58 -26.19 6.78
N ARG A 86 -16.83 -26.44 5.70
CA ARG A 86 -16.90 -25.62 4.47
C ARG A 86 -18.30 -25.59 3.87
N THR A 87 -18.92 -26.76 3.77
CA THR A 87 -20.30 -26.88 3.24
C THR A 87 -21.30 -26.10 4.10
N LYS A 88 -21.18 -26.19 5.43
CA LYS A 88 -22.06 -25.49 6.36
C LYS A 88 -21.91 -23.97 6.27
N SER A 89 -20.67 -23.49 6.12
CA SER A 89 -20.39 -22.05 5.97
C SER A 89 -21.02 -21.47 4.71
N LEU A 90 -20.81 -22.10 3.54
CA LEU A 90 -21.41 -21.65 2.28
C LEU A 90 -22.95 -21.70 2.32
N LYS A 91 -23.52 -22.71 2.98
CA LYS A 91 -24.97 -22.80 3.19
C LYS A 91 -25.51 -21.62 4.00
N ASN A 92 -24.79 -21.17 5.03
CA ASN A 92 -25.16 -19.99 5.80
C ASN A 92 -25.09 -18.72 4.94
N ILE A 93 -24.06 -18.58 4.11
CA ILE A 93 -23.92 -17.46 3.17
C ILE A 93 -25.11 -17.43 2.20
N ARG A 94 -25.46 -18.57 1.59
CA ARG A 94 -26.63 -18.67 0.69
C ARG A 94 -27.93 -18.29 1.39
N ALA A 95 -28.13 -18.68 2.65
CA ALA A 95 -29.32 -18.30 3.38
C ALA A 95 -29.44 -16.76 3.46
N ILE A 96 -28.36 -16.07 3.83
CA ILE A 96 -28.32 -14.61 3.90
C ILE A 96 -28.60 -13.98 2.53
N LEU A 97 -27.96 -14.47 1.47
CA LEU A 97 -28.15 -13.93 0.11
C LEU A 97 -29.61 -14.07 -0.35
N ASN A 98 -30.23 -15.23 -0.10
CA ASN A 98 -31.62 -15.49 -0.46
C ASN A 98 -32.59 -14.63 0.36
N ASP A 99 -32.35 -14.47 1.65
CA ASP A 99 -33.17 -13.64 2.53
C ASP A 99 -33.18 -12.19 2.03
N VAL A 100 -31.99 -11.61 1.79
CA VAL A 100 -31.86 -10.24 1.26
C VAL A 100 -32.47 -10.11 -0.13
N ALA A 101 -32.21 -11.06 -1.05
CA ALA A 101 -32.75 -11.03 -2.39
C ALA A 101 -34.29 -11.08 -2.38
N SER A 102 -34.87 -11.97 -1.57
CA SER A 102 -36.32 -12.11 -1.48
C SER A 102 -36.99 -10.84 -0.95
N ASP A 103 -36.44 -10.22 0.08
CA ASP A 103 -36.97 -8.98 0.64
C ASP A 103 -36.87 -7.80 -0.34
N LEU A 104 -35.73 -7.69 -1.04
CA LEU A 104 -35.54 -6.69 -2.09
C LEU A 104 -36.58 -6.83 -3.20
N THR A 105 -36.84 -8.06 -3.66
CA THR A 105 -37.86 -8.29 -4.69
C THR A 105 -39.27 -7.97 -4.19
N ASN A 106 -39.66 -8.42 -3.00
CA ASN A 106 -40.99 -8.17 -2.44
C ASN A 106 -41.30 -6.69 -2.26
N THR A 107 -40.29 -5.90 -1.89
CA THR A 107 -40.46 -4.46 -1.65
C THR A 107 -40.52 -3.63 -2.93
N VAL A 108 -39.85 -4.07 -4.00
CA VAL A 108 -39.77 -3.32 -5.28
C VAL A 108 -40.85 -3.75 -6.29
N LEU A 109 -41.51 -4.89 -6.09
CA LEU A 109 -42.61 -5.39 -6.95
C LEU A 109 -43.93 -4.60 -6.87
N SER A 110 -43.94 -3.39 -6.30
CA SER A 110 -45.03 -2.44 -6.49
C SER A 110 -45.02 -1.94 -7.95
N PRO A 111 -46.15 -2.00 -8.68
CA PRO A 111 -46.18 -2.18 -10.13
C PRO A 111 -45.73 -0.93 -10.90
N ASN A 112 -44.48 -0.91 -11.36
CA ASN A 112 -44.06 -0.07 -12.48
C ASN A 112 -42.93 -0.75 -13.27
N ASN A 113 -43.34 -1.68 -14.14
CA ASN A 113 -42.47 -2.54 -14.96
C ASN A 113 -41.83 -1.84 -16.17
N TYR A 114 -41.92 -0.51 -16.28
CA TYR A 114 -41.38 0.27 -17.40
C TYR A 114 -40.00 0.88 -17.14
N MET A 115 -39.35 0.54 -16.02
CA MET A 115 -38.17 1.27 -15.50
C MET A 115 -36.87 0.45 -15.44
N MET A 116 -36.89 -0.82 -15.89
CA MET A 116 -35.72 -1.71 -15.89
C MET A 116 -34.75 -1.37 -17.03
N ASP A 117 -35.27 -1.03 -18.21
CA ASP A 117 -34.45 -0.77 -19.39
C ASP A 117 -33.71 0.58 -19.30
N ASP A 118 -34.35 1.59 -18.70
CA ASP A 118 -33.76 2.93 -18.56
C ASP A 118 -32.60 2.94 -17.55
N TYR A 119 -32.71 2.14 -16.48
CA TYR A 119 -31.64 2.02 -15.49
C TYR A 119 -30.42 1.26 -16.04
N ASN A 120 -30.62 0.16 -16.79
CA ASN A 120 -29.50 -0.55 -17.40
C ASN A 120 -28.70 0.37 -18.33
N ASN A 121 -29.39 1.22 -19.12
CA ASN A 121 -28.72 2.20 -19.97
C ASN A 121 -28.03 3.30 -19.13
N MET A 122 -28.67 3.83 -18.09
CA MET A 122 -28.07 4.84 -17.21
C MET A 122 -26.87 4.33 -16.42
N ALA A 123 -26.91 3.10 -15.91
CA ALA A 123 -25.82 2.50 -15.13
C ALA A 123 -24.60 2.19 -16.00
N ILE A 124 -24.82 1.68 -17.21
CA ILE A 124 -23.73 1.46 -18.20
C ILE A 124 -23.11 2.79 -18.60
N ASN A 125 -23.93 3.82 -18.87
CA ASN A 125 -23.40 5.14 -19.22
C ASN A 125 -22.63 5.76 -18.05
N LYS A 126 -23.14 5.66 -16.83
CA LYS A 126 -22.45 6.19 -15.64
C LYS A 126 -21.12 5.46 -15.36
N GLN A 127 -21.06 4.14 -15.54
CA GLN A 127 -19.80 3.41 -15.44
C GLN A 127 -18.81 3.78 -16.55
N ASN A 128 -19.28 4.05 -17.77
CA ASN A 128 -18.41 4.54 -18.84
C ASN A 128 -17.85 5.93 -18.53
N ASP A 129 -18.68 6.84 -17.98
CA ASP A 129 -18.22 8.16 -17.53
C ASP A 129 -17.15 8.02 -16.43
N ASP A 130 -17.36 7.13 -15.45
CA ASP A 130 -16.38 6.86 -14.39
C ASP A 130 -15.08 6.22 -14.95
N LEU A 131 -15.18 5.35 -15.96
CA LEU A 131 -14.01 4.77 -16.64
C LEU A 131 -13.22 5.81 -17.44
N GLU A 132 -13.90 6.79 -18.05
CA GLU A 132 -13.25 7.89 -18.74
C GLU A 132 -12.50 8.81 -17.77
N GLU A 133 -13.09 9.13 -16.62
CA GLU A 133 -12.41 9.88 -15.55
C GLU A 133 -11.20 9.12 -14.97
N LEU A 134 -11.32 7.80 -14.79
CA LEU A 134 -10.21 6.94 -14.37
C LEU A 134 -9.10 6.90 -15.44
N ALA A 135 -9.45 6.85 -16.72
CA ALA A 135 -8.49 6.90 -17.82
C ALA A 135 -7.74 8.25 -17.84
N GLU A 136 -8.45 9.37 -17.67
CA GLU A 136 -7.84 10.70 -17.55
C GLU A 136 -6.89 10.78 -16.34
N SER A 137 -7.32 10.24 -15.19
CA SER A 137 -6.50 10.18 -13.99
C SER A 137 -5.24 9.33 -14.18
N ALA A 138 -5.36 8.21 -14.89
CA ALA A 138 -4.23 7.35 -15.23
C ALA A 138 -3.25 8.03 -16.21
N GLU A 139 -3.75 8.78 -17.20
CA GLU A 139 -2.93 9.56 -18.12
C GLU A 139 -2.14 10.65 -17.38
N ARG A 140 -2.80 11.38 -16.48
CA ARG A 140 -2.13 12.38 -15.63
C ARG A 140 -1.05 11.75 -14.75
N LEU A 141 -1.32 10.58 -14.16
CA LEU A 141 -0.34 9.83 -13.37
C LEU A 141 0.84 9.36 -14.24
N HIS A 142 0.56 8.87 -15.46
CA HIS A 142 1.59 8.46 -16.41
C HIS A 142 2.51 9.63 -16.78
N ASN A 143 1.95 10.79 -17.09
CA ASN A 143 2.70 12.00 -17.38
C ASN A 143 3.55 12.45 -16.16
N ALA A 144 3.00 12.38 -14.95
CA ALA A 144 3.76 12.64 -13.72
C ALA A 144 4.91 11.64 -13.53
N ALA A 145 4.70 10.35 -13.82
CA ALA A 145 5.73 9.33 -13.75
C ALA A 145 6.88 9.57 -14.75
N ILE A 146 6.56 10.02 -15.97
CA ILE A 146 7.58 10.43 -16.95
C ILE A 146 8.40 11.60 -16.40
N THR A 147 7.75 12.65 -15.89
CA THR A 147 8.43 13.82 -15.31
C THR A 147 9.33 13.43 -14.13
N ILE A 148 8.85 12.55 -13.25
CA ILE A 148 9.67 12.04 -12.13
C ILE A 148 10.88 11.27 -12.66
N ASN A 149 10.70 10.43 -13.68
CA ASN A 149 11.80 9.67 -14.27
C ASN A 149 12.86 10.58 -14.89
N THR A 150 12.45 11.64 -15.60
CA THR A 150 13.38 12.61 -16.17
C THR A 150 14.11 13.40 -15.08
N GLU A 151 13.40 13.84 -14.04
CA GLU A 151 13.99 14.56 -12.92
C GLU A 151 14.98 13.69 -12.13
N LEU A 152 14.67 12.41 -11.91
CA LEU A 152 15.60 11.45 -11.29
C LEU A 152 16.87 11.25 -12.13
N LYS A 153 16.73 11.19 -13.46
CA LYS A 153 17.87 11.08 -14.38
C LYS A 153 18.74 12.35 -14.34
N ASP A 154 18.12 13.52 -14.25
CA ASP A 154 18.84 14.79 -14.10
C ASP A 154 19.54 14.88 -12.74
N GLN A 155 18.90 14.44 -11.65
CA GLN A 155 19.51 14.36 -10.33
C GLN A 155 20.70 13.40 -10.30
N GLN A 156 20.63 12.27 -11.01
CA GLN A 156 21.78 11.36 -11.14
C GLN A 156 22.96 12.05 -11.83
N ARG A 157 22.69 12.80 -12.91
CA ARG A 157 23.73 13.59 -13.60
C ARG A 157 24.34 14.67 -12.68
N LEU A 158 23.52 15.33 -11.86
CA LEU A 158 23.98 16.33 -10.90
C LEU A 158 24.81 15.70 -9.78
N LEU A 159 24.48 14.49 -9.33
CA LEU A 159 25.28 13.75 -8.35
C LEU A 159 26.66 13.38 -8.91
N ASP A 160 26.74 12.92 -10.16
CA ASP A 160 28.01 12.61 -10.82
C ASP A 160 28.90 13.88 -10.95
N GLU A 161 28.28 15.03 -11.25
CA GLU A 161 28.97 16.33 -11.33
C GLU A 161 29.47 16.78 -9.95
N LEU A 162 28.65 16.61 -8.90
CA LEU A 162 29.04 16.89 -7.53
C LEU A 162 30.15 15.96 -7.01
N GLU A 163 30.14 14.67 -7.37
CA GLU A 163 31.21 13.73 -7.04
C GLU A 163 32.54 14.18 -7.66
N SER A 164 32.52 14.57 -8.93
CA SER A 164 33.68 15.14 -9.63
C SER A 164 34.20 16.43 -8.98
N GLU A 165 33.31 17.33 -8.56
CA GLU A 165 33.70 18.53 -7.81
C GLU A 165 34.29 18.19 -6.44
N MET A 166 33.72 17.20 -5.75
CA MET A 166 34.20 16.72 -4.45
C MET A 166 35.60 16.12 -4.57
N ASP A 167 35.88 15.32 -5.61
CA ASP A 167 37.21 14.77 -5.87
C ASP A 167 38.25 15.87 -6.13
N ASN A 168 37.91 16.85 -6.97
CA ASN A 168 38.77 18.02 -7.22
C ASN A 168 39.01 18.84 -5.94
N SER A 169 38.00 18.98 -5.08
CA SER A 169 38.11 19.66 -3.79
C SER A 169 38.99 18.87 -2.82
N ASN A 170 38.84 17.55 -2.77
CA ASN A 170 39.66 16.65 -1.98
C ASN A 170 41.14 16.70 -2.39
N GLU A 171 41.44 16.76 -3.68
CA GLU A 171 42.83 16.94 -4.16
C GLU A 171 43.44 18.27 -3.67
N LYS A 172 42.69 19.36 -3.78
CA LYS A 172 43.13 20.68 -3.28
C LYS A 172 43.32 20.67 -1.77
N MET A 173 42.40 20.04 -1.04
CA MET A 173 42.49 19.91 0.41
C MET A 173 43.68 19.06 0.83
N ASN A 174 43.94 17.94 0.15
CA ASN A 174 45.12 17.11 0.37
C ASN A 174 46.42 17.90 0.15
N PHE A 175 46.47 18.76 -0.87
CA PHE A 175 47.60 19.66 -1.10
C PHE A 175 47.80 20.66 0.05
N VAL A 176 46.71 21.28 0.52
CA VAL A 176 46.75 22.19 1.68
C VAL A 176 47.22 21.48 2.94
N THR A 177 46.66 20.30 3.24
CA THR A 177 47.04 19.47 4.38
C THR A 177 48.51 19.06 4.31
N LYS A 178 49.02 18.70 3.13
CA LYS A 178 50.44 18.38 2.93
C LYS A 178 51.34 19.58 3.24
N LYS A 179 50.99 20.78 2.75
CA LYS A 179 51.74 22.02 3.07
C LYS A 179 51.72 22.34 4.57
N ILE A 180 50.59 22.14 5.24
CA ILE A 180 50.50 22.29 6.69
C ILE A 180 51.41 21.28 7.39
N SER A 181 51.42 20.03 6.94
CA SER A 181 52.31 18.98 7.47
C SER A 181 53.79 19.33 7.30
N ASP A 182 54.19 19.81 6.12
CA ASP A 182 55.56 20.25 5.82
C ASP A 182 55.96 21.46 6.70
N TYR A 183 55.04 22.42 6.92
CA TYR A 183 55.30 23.57 7.79
C TYR A 183 55.47 23.14 9.26
N LEU A 184 54.61 22.23 9.74
CA LEU A 184 54.69 21.68 11.09
C LEU A 184 55.93 20.79 11.29
N GLN A 185 56.43 20.13 10.24
CA GLN A 185 57.65 19.31 10.28
C GLN A 185 58.95 20.12 10.34
N THR A 186 58.89 21.47 10.41
CA THR A 186 60.07 22.31 10.66
C THR A 186 60.53 22.16 12.12
N ASN A 187 61.05 20.98 12.45
CA ASN A 187 61.85 20.71 13.63
C ASN A 187 63.22 21.38 13.42
N ASN A 188 63.33 22.66 13.75
CA ASN A 188 64.64 23.30 13.89
C ASN A 188 65.14 23.08 15.32
N PRO A 189 65.91 22.00 15.61
CA PRO A 189 66.34 21.67 16.97
C PRO A 189 67.17 22.79 17.59
N LYS A 190 67.84 23.61 16.77
CA LYS A 190 68.59 24.79 17.22
C LYS A 190 67.67 25.88 17.78
N ILE A 191 66.50 26.12 17.17
CA ILE A 191 65.54 27.13 17.64
C ILE A 191 64.85 26.62 18.91
N LEU A 192 64.45 25.34 18.94
CA LEU A 192 63.87 24.73 20.13
C LEU A 192 64.86 24.75 21.31
N SER A 193 66.13 24.39 21.06
CA SER A 193 67.20 24.47 22.05
C SER A 193 67.46 25.90 22.52
N LEU A 194 67.37 26.89 21.63
CA LEU A 194 67.55 28.30 21.98
C LEU A 194 66.40 28.81 22.85
N ILE A 195 65.16 28.46 22.53
CA ILE A 195 63.98 28.82 23.34
C ILE A 195 64.11 28.19 24.74
N LEU A 196 64.46 26.91 24.81
CA LEU A 196 64.62 26.19 26.09
C LEU A 196 65.77 26.77 26.94
N TYR A 197 66.84 27.24 26.30
CA TYR A 197 67.93 27.96 26.98
C TYR A 197 67.48 29.32 27.52
N LEU A 198 66.76 30.12 26.71
CA LEU A 198 66.25 31.44 27.11
C LEU A 198 65.24 31.34 28.27
N THR A 199 64.35 30.35 28.26
CA THR A 199 63.40 30.13 29.36
C THR A 199 64.12 29.72 30.64
N GLY A 200 65.15 28.87 30.55
CA GLY A 200 66.00 28.52 31.69
C GLY A 200 66.67 29.73 32.34
N ILE A 201 67.25 30.63 31.53
CA ILE A 201 67.83 31.90 32.01
C ILE A 201 66.76 32.78 32.67
N SER A 202 65.58 32.90 32.06
CA SER A 202 64.50 33.72 32.61
C SER A 202 64.04 33.22 33.98
N ILE A 203 63.93 31.90 34.16
CA ILE A 203 63.58 31.29 35.45
C ILE A 203 64.71 31.52 36.47
N PHE A 204 65.97 31.38 36.05
CA PHE A 204 67.11 31.66 36.92
C PHE A 204 67.13 33.12 37.42
N LEU A 205 66.88 34.09 36.53
CA LEU A 205 66.78 35.50 36.89
C LEU A 205 65.63 35.76 37.86
N LEU A 206 64.46 35.14 37.65
CA LEU A 206 63.34 35.21 38.59
C LEU A 206 63.70 34.63 39.96
N PHE A 207 64.40 33.49 40.01
CA PHE A 207 64.83 32.88 41.27
C PHE A 207 65.80 33.78 42.04
N VAL A 208 66.80 34.35 41.35
CA VAL A 208 67.73 35.31 41.96
C VAL A 208 67.01 36.53 42.51
N LEU A 209 66.00 37.04 41.80
CA LEU A 209 65.21 38.20 42.23
C LEU A 209 64.33 37.89 43.45
N VAL A 210 63.81 36.67 43.58
CA VAL A 210 63.02 36.26 44.75
C VAL A 210 63.90 36.02 45.99
N VAL A 211 65.15 35.58 45.79
CA VAL A 211 66.10 35.28 46.88
C VAL A 211 66.88 36.51 47.35
N SER A 212 67.12 37.50 46.47
CA SER A 212 67.78 38.77 46.82
C SER A 212 66.81 39.76 47.44
#